data_AF-A0A534YWB2-F1
#
_entry.id   AF-A0A534YWB2-F1
#
_cell.length_a   1.000
_cell.length_b   1.000
_cell.length_c   1.000
_cell.angle_alpha   90.00
_cell.angle_beta   90.00
_cell.angle_gamma   90.00
#
_symmetry.space_group_name_H-M   'P 1'
#
loop_
_entity.id
_entity.type
_entity.pdbx_description
1 polymer ?
#
loop_
_entity_poly.entity_id
_entity_poly.type
_entity_poly.pdbx_seq_one_letter_code
_entity_poly.pdbx_strand_id
1 'polypeptide(L)' 'MYFQFANVLVFFLLAFVLCGLMLGLGLLLRPSNPHPGKLTTYECGEPPSGNAWINFN' A
#
# COMPACT_ATOMS: atom_id res chain seq x y z
N MET A 1 33.12 17.09 1.14
CA MET A 1 32.25 16.76 2.29
C MET A 1 30.81 16.49 1.87
N TYR A 2 30.12 17.41 1.18
CA TYR A 2 28.69 17.25 0.83
C TYR A 2 28.33 16.14 -0.18
N PHE A 3 29.30 15.68 -0.98
CA PHE A 3 29.08 14.64 -1.99
C PHE A 3 28.59 13.30 -1.39
N GLN A 4 28.97 13.00 -0.14
CA GLN A 4 28.48 11.79 0.55
C GLN A 4 26.98 11.85 0.82
N PHE A 5 26.44 13.04 1.13
CA PHE A 5 24.99 13.22 1.29
C PHE A 5 24.24 13.15 -0.04
N ALA A 6 24.88 13.56 -1.15
CA ALA A 6 24.30 13.41 -2.49
C ALA A 6 24.07 11.93 -2.84
N ASN A 7 25.02 11.04 -2.49
CA ASN A 7 24.86 9.60 -2.69
C ASN A 7 23.67 9.03 -1.90
N VAL A 8 23.51 9.46 -0.65
CA VAL A 8 22.37 9.06 0.20
C VAL A 8 21.05 9.52 -0.43
N LEU A 9 20.99 10.77 -0.89
CA LEU A 9 19.80 11.30 -1.55
C LEU A 9 19.45 10.51 -2.82
N VAL A 10 20.43 10.26 -3.69
CA VAL A 10 20.23 9.46 -4.92
C VAL A 10 19.74 8.06 -4.60
N PHE A 11 20.27 7.42 -3.56
CA PHE A 11 19.82 6.10 -3.14
C PHE A 11 18.35 6.10 -2.71
N PHE A 12 17.92 7.08 -1.89
CA PHE A 12 16.52 7.21 -1.52
C PHE A 12 15.63 7.48 -2.74
N LEU A 13 16.04 8.38 -3.64
CA LEU A 13 15.28 8.65 -4.86
C LEU A 13 15.12 7.40 -5.71
N LEU A 14 16.18 6.61 -5.89
CA LEU A 14 16.10 5.34 -6.61
C LEU A 14 15.14 4.36 -5.94
N ALA A 15 15.18 4.26 -4.61
CA ALA A 15 14.28 3.40 -3.86
C ALA A 15 12.81 3.82 -4.04
N PHE A 16 12.50 5.11 -3.92
CA PHE A 16 11.15 5.63 -4.15
C PHE A 16 10.68 5.39 -5.59
N VAL A 17 11.55 5.65 -6.58
CA VAL A 17 11.24 5.41 -7.99
C VAL A 17 10.96 3.94 -8.24
N LEU A 18 11.80 3.03 -7.72
CA LEU A 18 11.61 1.60 -7.92
C LEU A 18 10.30 1.10 -7.28
N CYS A 19 10.04 1.48 -6.03
CA CYS A 19 8.79 1.12 -5.34
C CYS A 19 7.56 1.68 -6.07
N GLY A 20 7.61 2.96 -6.46
CA GLY A 20 6.54 3.61 -7.21
C GLY A 20 6.32 2.95 -8.57
N LEU A 21 7.39 2.57 -9.28
CA LEU A 21 7.32 1.88 -10.55
C LEU A 21 6.71 0.49 -10.40
N MET A 22 7.11 -0.31 -9.39
CA MET A 22 6.53 -1.63 -9.15
C MET A 22 5.03 -1.54 -8.81
N LEU A 23 4.63 -0.62 -7.94
CA LEU A 23 3.22 -0.37 -7.62
C LEU A 23 2.44 0.15 -8.84
N GLY A 24 3.04 1.05 -9.62
CA GLY A 24 2.47 1.60 -10.85
C GLY A 24 2.25 0.54 -11.92
N LEU A 25 3.23 -0.35 -12.13
CA LEU A 25 3.08 -1.51 -13.01
C LEU A 25 1.98 -2.45 -12.52
N GLY A 26 1.93 -2.71 -11.20
CA GLY A 26 0.85 -3.50 -10.60
C GLY A 26 -0.53 -2.90 -10.84
N LEU A 27 -0.66 -1.57 -10.73
CA LEU A 27 -1.89 -0.85 -11.02
C LEU A 27 -2.26 -0.88 -12.51
N LEU A 28 -1.27 -0.75 -13.40
CA LEU A 28 -1.47 -0.71 -14.85
C LEU A 28 -1.82 -2.09 -15.45
N LEU A 29 -1.17 -3.15 -14.97
CA LEU A 29 -1.29 -4.50 -15.54
C LEU A 29 -2.45 -5.30 -14.94
N ARG A 30 -2.86 -5.02 -13.69
CA ARG A 30 -3.92 -5.80 -13.04
C ARG A 30 -5.30 -5.50 -13.63
N PRO A 31 -6.22 -6.48 -13.69
CA PRO A 31 -7.62 -6.22 -14.01
C PRO A 31 -8.26 -5.29 -12.97
N SER A 32 -8.91 -4.21 -13.43
CA SER A 32 -9.72 -3.34 -12.57
C SER A 32 -11.15 -3.88 -12.48
N ASN A 33 -11.46 -4.59 -11.38
CA ASN A 33 -12.79 -5.16 -11.13
C ASN A 33 -13.29 -4.81 -9.70
N PRO A 34 -13.56 -3.53 -9.41
CA PRO A 34 -14.17 -3.12 -8.15
C PRO A 34 -15.66 -3.46 -8.14
N HIS A 35 -16.12 -4.10 -7.07
CA HIS A 35 -17.55 -4.31 -6.82
C HIS A 35 -17.81 -4.34 -5.30
N PRO A 36 -19.05 -4.09 -4.84
CA PRO A 36 -19.35 -3.89 -3.41
C PRO A 36 -18.83 -5.02 -2.51
N GLY A 37 -19.02 -6.28 -2.91
CA GLY A 37 -18.53 -7.43 -2.15
C GLY A 37 -17.00 -7.57 -2.04
N LYS A 38 -16.21 -7.00 -2.95
CA LYS A 38 -14.73 -6.96 -2.82
C LYS A 38 -14.25 -5.80 -1.95
N LEU A 39 -15.10 -4.79 -1.79
CA LEU A 39 -14.82 -3.56 -1.06
C LEU A 39 -15.34 -3.61 0.39
N THR A 40 -16.01 -4.71 0.78
CA THR A 40 -16.45 -4.96 2.15
C THR A 40 -15.35 -5.59 2.99
N THR A 41 -15.38 -5.37 4.30
CA THR A 41 -14.49 -6.04 5.26
C THR A 41 -14.72 -7.55 5.24
N TYR A 42 -13.64 -8.32 5.33
CA TYR A 42 -13.69 -9.78 5.46
C TYR A 42 -13.97 -10.19 6.91
N GLU A 43 -15.02 -10.99 7.12
CA GLU A 43 -15.48 -11.45 8.43
C GLU A 43 -15.92 -12.93 8.37
N CYS A 44 -15.00 -13.83 7.97
CA CYS A 44 -15.24 -15.29 7.90
C CYS A 44 -16.47 -15.73 7.08
N GLY A 45 -16.99 -14.86 6.21
CA GLY A 45 -18.18 -15.11 5.38
C GLY A 45 -19.49 -14.46 5.88
N GLU A 46 -19.49 -13.85 7.07
CA GLU A 46 -20.60 -13.11 7.66
C GLU A 46 -20.41 -11.59 7.44
N PRO A 47 -21.46 -10.75 7.39
CA PRO A 47 -21.31 -9.30 7.50
C PRO A 47 -20.70 -8.87 8.85
N PRO A 48 -19.82 -7.85 8.86
CA PRO A 48 -19.29 -7.29 10.10
C PRO A 48 -20.43 -6.83 11.01
N SER A 49 -20.37 -7.24 12.28
CA SER A 49 -21.37 -6.89 13.29
C SER A 49 -20.71 -6.41 14.59
N GLY A 50 -21.39 -5.52 15.31
CA GLY A 50 -20.87 -4.89 16.53
C GLY A 50 -19.90 -3.74 16.27
N ASN A 51 -19.34 -3.18 17.36
CA ASN A 51 -18.34 -2.13 17.27
C ASN A 51 -16.93 -2.76 17.20
N ALA A 52 -16.10 -2.29 16.27
CA ALA A 52 -14.68 -2.64 16.20
C ALA A 52 -13.88 -1.91 17.30
N TRP A 53 -14.24 -2.14 18.56
CA TRP A 53 -13.57 -1.56 19.71
C TRP A 53 -12.52 -2.52 20.25
N ILE A 54 -11.28 -2.02 20.35
CA ILE A 54 -10.17 -2.70 21.03
C ILE A 54 -9.73 -1.78 22.17
N ASN A 55 -9.44 -2.35 23.33
CA ASN A 55 -8.81 -1.62 24.42
C ASN A 55 -7.30 -1.47 24.14
N PHE A 56 -6.84 -0.23 23.99
CA PHE A 56 -5.42 0.10 23.78
C PHE A 56 -4.71 0.38 25.12
N ASN A 57 -4.73 -0.58 26.05
CA ASN A 57 -4.05 -0.51 27.36
C ASN A 57 -3.04 -1.64 27.49
#